data_AF-A0A7X6VWG5-F1
#
_entry.id   AF-A0A7X6VWG5-F1
#
_cell.length_a   1.000
_cell.length_b   1.000
_cell.length_c   1.000
_cell.angle_alpha   90.00
_cell.angle_beta   90.00
_cell.angle_gamma   90.00
#
_symmetry.space_group_name_H-M   'P 1'
#
loop_
_entity.id
_entity.type
_entity.pdbx_description
1 polymer ?
#
loop_
_entity_poly.entity_id
_entity_poly.type
_entity_poly.pdbx_seq_one_letter_code
_entity_poly.pdbx_strand_id
1 'polypeptide(L)'
;MLKKIIHNIPLIRPATALISGIMAGSLFNFNLNFLILVLLVAVVLLLIASLFYSFRITLFFGAGIYILFAVAGIWRFQAYNRRPELFTEGKYSATVLEILQEKPKSYQSVLKISAFFRNDSVFKTNEKVMVYFAKSEKASRLKPGEQIVFDKTPQPVENSIDLNGFDYAGYLERKRIYRQVYLPDSRWIESGMFTHNFLILAERTRLQMLEIFR
;
A
#
# COMPACT_ATOMS: atom_id res chain seq x y z
N MET A 1 -5.80 -38.42 -0.46
CA MET A 1 -4.81 -37.66 -1.25
C MET A 1 -4.26 -36.43 -0.53
N LEU A 2 -5.10 -35.56 0.06
CA LEU A 2 -4.66 -34.28 0.69
C LEU A 2 -3.57 -34.44 1.76
N LYS A 3 -3.70 -35.43 2.67
CA LYS A 3 -2.68 -35.72 3.71
C LYS A 3 -1.30 -36.09 3.13
N LYS A 4 -1.25 -36.74 1.97
CA LYS A 4 -0.01 -37.16 1.31
C LYS A 4 0.70 -35.97 0.66
N ILE A 5 -0.07 -35.00 0.13
CA ILE A 5 0.45 -33.75 -0.43
C ILE A 5 1.02 -32.84 0.68
N ILE A 6 0.31 -32.70 1.80
CA ILE A 6 0.76 -31.89 2.95
C ILE A 6 2.07 -32.43 3.56
N HIS A 7 2.27 -33.74 3.55
CA HIS A 7 3.49 -34.36 4.05
C HIS A 7 4.68 -34.22 3.10
N ASN A 8 4.43 -34.23 1.78
CA ASN A 8 5.46 -34.16 0.76
C ASN A 8 5.96 -32.74 0.46
N ILE A 9 5.29 -31.69 0.93
CA ILE A 9 5.70 -30.30 0.72
C ILE A 9 6.12 -29.70 2.07
N PRO A 10 7.44 -29.67 2.38
CA PRO A 10 7.96 -29.16 3.64
C PRO A 10 7.50 -27.73 3.97
N LEU A 11 7.28 -26.91 2.93
CA LEU A 11 6.95 -25.49 3.06
C LEU A 11 5.50 -25.21 3.47
N ILE A 12 4.57 -26.18 3.37
CA ILE A 12 3.15 -25.95 3.71
C ILE A 12 2.99 -25.60 5.20
N ARG A 13 3.79 -26.21 6.08
CA ARG A 13 3.67 -25.97 7.52
C ARG A 13 4.09 -24.54 7.91
N PRO A 14 5.30 -24.05 7.54
CA PRO A 14 5.64 -22.64 7.73
C PRO A 14 4.71 -21.67 7.00
N ALA A 15 4.20 -22.04 5.82
CA ALA A 15 3.28 -21.19 5.06
C ALA A 15 1.95 -20.99 5.81
N THR A 16 1.39 -22.02 6.43
CA THR A 16 0.16 -21.87 7.24
C THR A 16 0.38 -20.99 8.46
N ALA A 17 1.57 -21.08 9.09
CA ALA A 17 1.99 -20.17 10.16
C ALA A 17 2.11 -18.71 9.70
N LEU A 18 2.67 -18.49 8.52
CA LEU A 18 2.78 -17.16 7.92
C LEU A 18 1.38 -16.57 7.64
N ILE A 19 0.50 -17.37 7.04
CA ILE A 19 -0.89 -16.96 6.74
C ILE A 19 -1.63 -16.61 8.03
N SER A 20 -1.52 -17.43 9.08
CA SER A 20 -2.16 -17.12 10.37
C SER A 20 -1.60 -15.84 10.98
N GLY A 21 -0.30 -15.61 10.87
CA GLY A 21 0.34 -14.35 11.25
C GLY A 21 -0.20 -13.13 10.50
N ILE A 22 -0.36 -13.23 9.18
CA ILE A 22 -0.93 -12.16 8.36
C ILE A 22 -2.37 -11.86 8.78
N MET A 23 -3.19 -12.89 8.99
CA MET A 23 -4.57 -12.73 9.46
C MET A 23 -4.62 -12.08 10.85
N ALA A 24 -3.78 -12.53 11.79
CA ALA A 24 -3.69 -11.93 13.11
C ALA A 24 -3.29 -10.44 13.05
N GLY A 25 -2.31 -10.10 12.19
CA GLY A 25 -1.91 -8.71 11.96
C GLY A 25 -3.01 -7.83 11.36
N SER A 26 -3.98 -8.43 10.65
CA SER A 26 -5.13 -7.69 10.10
C SER A 26 -6.22 -7.38 11.11
N LEU A 27 -6.33 -8.19 12.17
CA LEU A 27 -7.33 -8.02 13.22
C LEU A 27 -6.80 -7.20 14.40
N PHE A 28 -5.49 -7.27 14.67
CA PHE A 28 -4.87 -6.67 15.84
C PHE A 28 -3.65 -5.82 15.45
N ASN A 29 -3.59 -4.60 16.02
CA ASN A 29 -2.42 -3.75 15.93
C ASN A 29 -1.43 -4.13 17.05
N PHE A 30 -0.48 -5.01 16.75
CA PHE A 30 0.56 -5.40 17.70
C PHE A 30 1.65 -4.33 17.78
N ASN A 31 2.07 -3.98 18.99
CA ASN A 31 3.22 -3.09 19.21
C ASN A 31 4.52 -3.77 18.73
N LEU A 32 5.40 -3.02 18.05
CA LEU A 32 6.69 -3.51 17.58
C LEU A 32 7.55 -4.09 18.72
N ASN A 33 7.54 -3.49 19.91
CA ASN A 33 8.31 -3.97 21.06
C ASN A 33 7.84 -5.36 21.51
N PHE A 34 6.52 -5.61 21.46
CA PHE A 34 5.95 -6.91 21.78
C PHE A 34 6.37 -7.97 20.75
N LEU A 35 6.34 -7.64 19.46
CA LEU A 35 6.79 -8.56 18.41
C LEU A 35 8.28 -8.92 18.55
N ILE A 36 9.12 -7.95 18.90
CA ILE A 36 10.56 -8.18 19.14
C ILE A 36 10.76 -9.13 20.33
N LEU A 37 10.02 -8.93 21.43
CA LEU A 37 10.09 -9.80 22.60
C LEU A 37 9.72 -11.25 22.24
N VAL A 38 8.60 -11.45 21.53
CA VAL A 38 8.15 -12.79 21.09
C VAL A 38 9.18 -13.44 20.16
N LEU A 39 9.79 -12.65 19.26
CA LEU A 39 10.85 -13.12 18.37
C LEU A 39 12.08 -13.60 19.16
N LEU A 40 12.54 -12.83 20.15
CA LEU A 40 13.68 -13.18 20.99
C LEU A 40 13.42 -14.48 21.75
N VAL A 41 12.24 -14.63 22.34
CA VAL A 41 11.84 -15.87 23.03
C VAL A 41 11.85 -17.06 22.07
N ALA A 42 11.30 -16.89 20.86
CA ALA A 42 11.30 -17.95 19.85
C ALA A 42 12.73 -18.36 19.44
N VAL A 43 13.65 -17.40 19.27
CA VAL A 43 15.05 -17.67 18.96
C VAL A 43 15.74 -18.41 20.12
N VAL A 44 15.54 -18.00 21.37
CA VAL A 44 16.10 -18.69 22.54
C VAL A 44 15.59 -20.12 22.64
N LEU A 45 14.28 -20.34 22.44
CA LEU A 45 13.70 -21.68 22.41
C LEU A 45 14.30 -22.55 21.31
N LEU A 46 14.56 -21.99 20.13
CA LEU A 46 15.21 -22.70 19.03
C LEU A 46 16.67 -23.04 19.34
N LEU A 47 17.41 -22.12 19.97
CA LEU A 47 18.81 -22.36 20.38
C LEU A 47 18.88 -23.47 21.43
N ILE A 48 18.04 -23.42 22.47
CA ILE A 48 17.95 -24.48 23.48
C ILE A 48 17.56 -25.80 22.81
N ALA A 49 16.57 -25.77 21.91
CA ALA A 49 16.14 -26.96 21.19
C ALA A 49 17.25 -27.57 20.31
N SER A 50 18.11 -26.72 19.73
CA SER A 50 19.23 -27.15 18.89
C SER A 50 20.39 -27.76 19.69
N LEU A 51 20.64 -27.28 20.91
CA LEU A 51 21.72 -27.76 21.78
C LEU A 51 21.39 -29.12 22.42
N PHE A 52 20.11 -29.40 22.68
CA PHE A 52 19.66 -30.61 23.37
C PHE A 52 18.94 -31.59 22.45
N TYR A 53 19.39 -31.71 21.19
CA TYR A 53 18.69 -32.45 20.13
C TYR A 53 18.23 -33.85 20.56
N SER A 54 16.94 -33.97 20.89
CA SER A 54 16.28 -35.18 21.40
C SER A 54 14.87 -35.26 20.83
N PHE A 55 14.33 -36.46 20.69
CA PHE A 55 13.02 -36.70 20.08
C PHE A 55 11.88 -35.92 20.77
N ARG A 56 11.97 -35.69 22.09
CA ARG A 56 11.01 -34.88 22.86
C ARG A 56 11.07 -33.37 22.56
N ILE A 57 12.20 -32.88 22.06
CA ILE A 57 12.48 -31.45 21.83
C ILE A 57 12.09 -31.01 20.41
N THR A 58 11.82 -31.97 19.52
CA THR A 58 11.31 -31.74 18.16
C THR A 58 10.00 -30.95 18.12
N LEU A 59 9.12 -31.12 19.12
CA LEU A 59 7.88 -30.35 19.27
C LEU A 59 8.17 -28.87 19.51
N PHE A 60 9.10 -28.56 20.40
CA PHE A 60 9.50 -27.18 20.73
C PHE A 60 10.22 -26.51 19.55
N PHE A 61 11.03 -27.28 18.83
CA PHE A 61 11.66 -26.80 17.60
C PHE A 61 10.61 -26.42 16.53
N GLY A 62 9.62 -27.30 16.32
CA GLY A 62 8.50 -27.03 15.42
C GLY A 62 7.67 -25.81 15.85
N ALA A 63 7.36 -25.69 17.13
CA ALA A 63 6.65 -24.55 17.69
C ALA A 63 7.43 -23.23 17.51
N GLY A 64 8.75 -23.24 17.73
CA GLY A 64 9.61 -22.09 17.50
C GLY A 64 9.57 -21.61 16.04
N ILE A 65 9.65 -22.54 15.08
CA ILE A 65 9.51 -22.22 13.65
C ILE A 65 8.12 -21.62 13.36
N TYR A 66 7.06 -22.22 13.89
CA TYR A 66 5.69 -21.69 13.72
C TYR A 66 5.57 -20.25 14.24
N ILE A 67 6.10 -19.98 15.44
CA ILE A 67 6.08 -18.63 16.03
C ILE A 67 6.88 -17.65 15.17
N LEU A 68 8.07 -18.03 14.70
CA LEU A 68 8.88 -17.18 13.81
C LEU A 68 8.12 -16.76 12.55
N PHE A 69 7.49 -17.72 11.86
CA PHE A 69 6.74 -17.42 10.64
C PHE A 69 5.46 -16.63 10.93
N ALA A 70 4.78 -16.88 12.06
CA ALA A 70 3.63 -16.07 12.47
C ALA A 70 4.02 -14.61 12.75
N VAL A 71 5.11 -14.37 13.50
CA VAL A 71 5.63 -13.02 13.78
C VAL A 71 6.07 -12.34 12.47
N ALA A 72 6.74 -13.07 11.58
CA ALA A 72 7.11 -12.55 10.26
C ALA A 72 5.86 -12.15 9.45
N GLY A 73 4.77 -12.92 9.53
CA GLY A 73 3.49 -12.62 8.89
C GLY A 73 2.86 -11.33 9.44
N ILE A 74 2.80 -11.19 10.77
CA ILE A 74 2.28 -9.99 11.44
C ILE A 74 3.11 -8.76 11.05
N TRP A 75 4.44 -8.84 11.17
CA TRP A 75 5.34 -7.75 10.86
C TRP A 75 5.23 -7.35 9.38
N ARG A 76 5.17 -8.34 8.48
CA ARG A 76 4.98 -8.08 7.05
C ARG A 76 3.67 -7.35 6.78
N PHE A 77 2.58 -7.77 7.40
CA PHE A 77 1.29 -7.10 7.26
C PHE A 77 1.37 -5.65 7.75
N GLN A 78 1.88 -5.41 8.95
CA GLN A 78 2.00 -4.05 9.50
C GLN A 78 2.92 -3.14 8.69
N ALA A 79 4.09 -3.66 8.27
CA ALA A 79 5.02 -2.91 7.43
C ALA A 79 4.42 -2.59 6.05
N TYR A 80 3.65 -3.53 5.49
CA TYR A 80 2.97 -3.34 4.21
C TYR A 80 1.77 -2.38 4.33
N ASN A 81 1.03 -2.37 5.44
CA ASN A 81 -0.15 -1.53 5.62
C ASN A 81 0.11 -0.24 6.42
N ARG A 82 1.38 0.06 6.74
CA ARG A 82 1.73 1.32 7.40
C ARG A 82 1.28 2.51 6.54
N ARG A 83 0.37 3.31 7.08
CA ARG A 83 -0.12 4.53 6.43
C ARG A 83 1.04 5.54 6.33
N PRO A 84 1.31 6.10 5.15
CA PRO A 84 2.30 7.16 5.03
C PRO A 84 1.86 8.39 5.84
N GLU A 85 2.83 9.03 6.49
CA GLU A 85 2.60 10.31 7.12
C GLU A 85 2.65 11.40 6.04
N LEU A 86 1.63 12.26 6.03
CA LEU A 86 1.59 13.44 5.19
C LEU A 86 1.41 14.64 6.08
N PHE A 87 2.23 15.64 5.81
CA PHE A 87 2.23 16.91 6.51
C PHE A 87 1.16 17.81 5.91
N THR A 88 0.57 18.62 6.77
CA THR A 88 -0.60 19.44 6.47
C THR A 88 -0.29 20.68 5.64
N GLU A 89 0.98 21.05 5.51
CA GLU A 89 1.43 22.29 4.88
C GLU A 89 2.62 22.04 3.96
N GLY A 90 2.51 22.47 2.71
CA GLY A 90 3.61 22.40 1.74
C GLY A 90 3.16 22.29 0.29
N LYS A 91 4.14 22.12 -0.59
CA LYS A 91 3.92 21.75 -2.00
C LYS A 91 4.16 20.26 -2.16
N TYR A 92 3.37 19.61 -3.00
CA TYR A 92 3.45 18.17 -3.27
C TYR A 92 3.89 17.97 -4.70
N SER A 93 4.81 17.04 -4.90
CA SER A 93 5.22 16.58 -6.23
C SER A 93 4.69 15.17 -6.44
N ALA A 94 3.89 15.01 -7.49
CA ALA A 94 3.17 13.77 -7.72
C ALA A 94 3.14 13.36 -9.19
N THR A 95 3.17 12.06 -9.43
CA THR A 95 3.05 11.47 -10.76
C THR A 95 1.63 10.96 -10.98
N VAL A 96 1.05 11.24 -12.14
CA VAL A 96 -0.24 10.66 -12.55
C VAL A 96 -0.05 9.17 -12.83
N LEU A 97 -0.76 8.31 -12.08
CA LEU A 97 -0.64 6.86 -12.24
C LEU A 97 -1.65 6.29 -13.23
N GLU A 98 -2.88 6.78 -13.22
CA GLU A 98 -4.01 6.20 -13.97
C GLU A 98 -4.56 7.21 -14.98
N ILE A 99 -5.18 6.72 -16.06
CA ILE A 99 -5.89 7.58 -17.02
C ILE A 99 -6.96 8.40 -16.31
N LEU A 100 -7.08 9.67 -16.69
CA LEU A 100 -8.12 10.55 -16.21
C LEU A 100 -9.51 10.07 -16.65
N GLN A 101 -10.35 9.76 -15.67
CA GLN A 101 -11.76 9.42 -15.88
C GLN A 101 -12.60 10.69 -15.86
N GLU A 102 -13.33 10.93 -16.95
CA GLU A 102 -14.22 12.08 -17.03
C GLU A 102 -15.44 11.89 -16.11
N LYS A 103 -15.67 12.88 -15.24
CA LYS A 103 -16.87 13.02 -14.41
C LYS A 103 -17.61 14.31 -14.82
N PRO A 104 -18.89 14.50 -14.43
CA PRO A 104 -19.66 15.68 -14.85
C PRO A 104 -18.98 17.02 -14.54
N LYS A 105 -18.28 17.13 -13.39
CA LYS A 105 -17.66 18.38 -12.92
C LYS A 105 -16.13 18.33 -12.79
N SER A 106 -15.50 17.19 -13.05
CA SER A 106 -14.07 16.99 -12.79
C SER A 106 -13.49 15.87 -13.65
N TYR A 107 -12.15 15.79 -13.67
CA TYR A 107 -11.43 14.59 -14.10
C TYR A 107 -10.86 13.89 -12.88
N GLN A 108 -11.20 12.61 -12.70
CA GLN A 108 -10.73 11.78 -11.59
C GLN A 108 -9.53 10.94 -12.02
N SER A 109 -8.50 10.87 -11.18
CA SER A 109 -7.36 9.97 -11.38
C SER A 109 -6.74 9.58 -10.03
N VAL A 110 -5.68 8.78 -10.08
CA VAL A 110 -4.84 8.44 -8.92
C VAL A 110 -3.45 9.05 -9.13
N LEU A 111 -2.99 9.80 -8.14
CA LEU A 111 -1.64 10.34 -8.08
C LEU A 111 -0.76 9.52 -7.16
N LYS A 112 0.54 9.47 -7.46
CA LYS A 112 1.59 9.02 -6.55
C LYS A 112 2.38 10.21 -6.05
N ILE A 113 2.20 10.60 -4.80
CA ILE A 113 3.04 11.63 -4.18
C ILE A 113 4.41 11.03 -3.93
N SER A 114 5.42 11.63 -4.54
CA SER A 114 6.83 11.20 -4.46
C SER A 114 7.63 12.01 -3.45
N ALA A 115 7.29 13.28 -3.31
CA ALA A 115 7.89 14.18 -2.35
C ALA A 115 6.90 15.27 -1.95
N PHE A 116 7.08 15.81 -0.75
CA PHE A 116 6.51 17.09 -0.38
C PHE A 116 7.60 18.02 0.15
N PHE A 117 7.40 19.31 -0.09
CA PHE A 117 8.33 20.38 0.23
C PHE A 117 7.70 21.22 1.34
N ARG A 118 8.39 21.30 2.48
CA ARG A 118 8.00 22.13 3.61
C ARG A 118 9.20 22.96 4.04
N ASN A 119 9.06 24.28 3.97
CA ASN A 119 10.15 25.23 4.21
C ASN A 119 11.37 24.83 3.35
N ASP A 120 12.53 24.61 3.97
CA ASP A 120 13.78 24.20 3.30
C ASP A 120 14.02 22.69 3.30
N SER A 121 13.01 21.89 3.67
CA SER A 121 13.13 20.43 3.77
C SER A 121 12.29 19.70 2.72
N VAL A 122 12.91 18.66 2.14
CA VAL A 122 12.26 17.74 1.20
C VAL A 122 12.08 16.40 1.86
N PHE A 123 10.84 15.94 1.90
CA PHE A 123 10.50 14.66 2.50
C PHE A 123 9.99 13.73 1.40
N LYS A 124 10.63 12.57 1.26
CA LYS A 124 10.22 11.56 0.30
C LYS A 124 9.07 10.74 0.85
N THR A 125 8.06 10.51 0.02
CA THR A 125 6.93 9.64 0.34
C THR A 125 6.57 8.79 -0.88
N ASN A 126 5.72 7.79 -0.66
CA ASN A 126 5.22 6.90 -1.69
C ASN A 126 3.74 6.63 -1.44
N GLU A 127 2.98 7.72 -1.38
CA GLU A 127 1.55 7.66 -1.09
C GLU A 127 0.72 7.77 -2.37
N LYS A 128 -0.32 6.94 -2.47
CA LYS A 128 -1.34 7.09 -3.50
C LYS A 128 -2.46 7.97 -2.99
N VAL A 129 -2.87 8.95 -3.78
CA VAL A 129 -3.94 9.89 -3.45
C VAL A 129 -4.94 9.95 -4.60
N MET A 130 -6.22 9.95 -4.28
CA MET A 130 -7.28 10.18 -5.25
C MET A 130 -7.28 11.67 -5.62
N VAL A 131 -7.22 12.00 -6.90
CA VAL A 131 -7.27 13.39 -7.36
C VAL A 131 -8.53 13.64 -8.17
N TYR A 132 -9.09 14.83 -7.97
CA TYR A 132 -10.15 15.39 -8.79
C TYR A 132 -9.69 16.72 -9.36
N PHE A 133 -9.30 16.74 -10.63
CA PHE A 133 -8.96 17.98 -11.33
C PHE A 133 -10.24 18.70 -11.75
N ALA A 134 -10.26 20.02 -11.62
CA ALA A 134 -11.31 20.84 -12.23
C ALA A 134 -11.34 20.61 -13.75
N LYS A 135 -12.55 20.58 -14.32
CA LYS A 135 -12.74 20.52 -15.78
C LYS A 135 -12.04 21.71 -16.44
N SER A 136 -11.00 21.42 -17.19
CA SER A 136 -10.19 22.39 -17.92
C SER A 136 -9.50 21.68 -19.09
N GLU A 137 -9.12 22.44 -20.11
CA GLU A 137 -8.36 21.92 -21.26
C GLU A 137 -6.93 21.51 -20.86
N LYS A 138 -6.39 22.11 -19.79
CA LYS A 138 -5.10 21.72 -19.21
C LYS A 138 -5.21 20.33 -18.58
N ALA A 139 -6.22 20.11 -17.74
CA ALA A 139 -6.45 18.80 -17.13
C ALA A 139 -6.75 17.71 -18.17
N SER A 140 -7.49 18.00 -19.25
CA SER A 140 -7.87 16.99 -20.25
C SER A 140 -6.67 16.44 -21.05
N ARG A 141 -5.57 17.18 -21.13
CA ARG A 141 -4.34 16.76 -21.83
C ARG A 141 -3.41 15.91 -20.97
N LEU A 142 -3.64 15.87 -19.67
CA LEU A 142 -2.75 15.20 -18.71
C LEU A 142 -2.79 13.69 -18.91
N LYS A 143 -1.61 13.06 -19.01
CA LYS A 143 -1.47 11.62 -19.28
C LYS A 143 -0.76 10.89 -18.14
N PRO A 144 -0.99 9.57 -18.00
CA PRO A 144 -0.22 8.74 -17.08
C PRO A 144 1.29 8.91 -17.28
N GLY A 145 2.01 9.05 -16.17
CA GLY A 145 3.46 9.22 -16.09
C GLY A 145 3.94 10.67 -16.01
N GLU A 146 3.09 11.65 -16.32
CA GLU A 146 3.42 13.06 -16.17
C GLU A 146 3.43 13.47 -14.70
N GLN A 147 4.36 14.36 -14.35
CA GLN A 147 4.55 14.85 -13.00
C GLN A 147 3.95 16.24 -12.85
N ILE A 148 3.20 16.43 -11.77
CA ILE A 148 2.60 17.70 -11.39
C ILE A 148 3.11 18.16 -10.03
N VAL A 149 3.05 19.46 -9.80
CA VAL A 149 3.26 20.09 -8.49
C VAL A 149 2.00 20.82 -8.09
N PHE A 150 1.52 20.61 -6.86
CA PHE A 150 0.34 21.28 -6.32
C PHE A 150 0.55 21.71 -4.87
N ASP A 151 -0.20 22.70 -4.40
CA ASP A 151 -0.05 23.32 -3.07
C ASP A 151 -1.24 23.04 -2.14
N LYS A 152 -2.12 22.13 -2.52
CA LYS A 152 -3.33 21.79 -1.76
C LYS A 152 -3.15 20.50 -0.97
N THR A 153 -3.40 20.56 0.33
CA THR A 153 -3.25 19.44 1.26
C THR A 153 -4.27 18.32 1.01
N PRO A 154 -3.83 17.08 0.73
CA PRO A 154 -4.73 15.93 0.62
C PRO A 154 -5.45 15.64 1.94
N GLN A 155 -6.77 15.48 1.88
CA GLN A 155 -7.63 15.21 3.03
C GLN A 155 -7.99 13.73 3.09
N PRO A 156 -8.27 13.16 4.28
CA PRO A 156 -8.76 11.80 4.40
C PRO A 156 -9.96 11.53 3.50
N VAL A 157 -10.04 10.32 2.92
CA VAL A 157 -11.26 9.88 2.23
C VAL A 157 -12.34 9.67 3.28
N GLU A 158 -13.40 10.47 3.19
CA GLU A 158 -14.60 10.26 3.99
C GLU A 158 -15.53 9.29 3.29
N ASN A 159 -16.19 8.43 4.08
CA ASN A 159 -17.21 7.55 3.54
C ASN A 159 -18.49 8.37 3.36
N SER A 160 -18.95 8.56 2.13
CA SER A 160 -20.31 9.02 1.90
C SER A 160 -21.24 7.88 2.29
N ILE A 161 -22.05 8.09 3.33
CA ILE A 161 -23.11 7.16 3.71
C ILE A 161 -24.19 7.23 2.61
N ASP A 162 -23.92 6.59 1.48
CA ASP A 162 -24.92 6.35 0.46
C ASP A 162 -25.85 5.26 0.98
N LEU A 163 -27.14 5.35 0.66
CA LEU A 163 -28.21 4.48 1.19
C LEU A 163 -27.95 2.98 0.93
N ASN A 164 -27.07 2.68 -0.03
CA ASN A 164 -26.65 1.33 -0.42
C ASN A 164 -25.58 0.69 0.48
N GLY A 165 -25.06 1.39 1.50
CA GLY A 165 -24.18 0.80 2.52
C GLY A 165 -22.79 0.36 2.04
N PHE A 166 -22.32 0.83 0.87
CA PHE A 166 -20.98 0.50 0.38
C PHE A 166 -19.90 1.29 1.14
N ASP A 167 -18.93 0.59 1.72
CA ASP A 167 -17.77 1.20 2.38
C ASP A 167 -16.71 1.65 1.35
N TYR A 168 -16.86 2.88 0.87
CA TYR A 168 -15.96 3.47 -0.13
C TYR A 168 -14.55 3.71 0.45
N ALA A 169 -14.48 4.19 1.70
CA ALA A 169 -13.22 4.45 2.38
C ALA A 169 -12.41 3.16 2.55
N GLY A 170 -13.05 2.08 3.02
CA GLY A 170 -12.40 0.77 3.14
C GLY A 170 -12.00 0.16 1.79
N TYR A 171 -12.78 0.39 0.73
CA TYR A 171 -12.40 0.00 -0.63
C TYR A 171 -11.13 0.70 -1.11
N LEU A 172 -11.03 2.01 -0.91
CA LEU A 172 -9.84 2.78 -1.29
C LEU A 172 -8.63 2.46 -0.39
N GLU A 173 -8.84 2.20 0.89
CA GLU A 173 -7.80 1.75 1.81
C GLU A 173 -7.15 0.43 1.35
N ARG A 174 -7.94 -0.54 0.86
CA ARG A 174 -7.41 -1.77 0.26
C ARG A 174 -6.55 -1.51 -0.98
N LYS A 175 -6.78 -0.40 -1.67
CA LYS A 175 -5.96 0.10 -2.80
C LYS A 175 -4.80 1.01 -2.36
N ARG A 176 -4.61 1.19 -1.04
CA ARG A 176 -3.65 2.11 -0.40
C ARG A 176 -3.87 3.58 -0.77
N ILE A 177 -5.12 3.95 -1.00
CA ILE A 177 -5.55 5.33 -1.23
C ILE A 177 -6.28 5.76 0.03
N TYR A 178 -5.60 6.52 0.88
CA TYR A 178 -6.15 6.96 2.17
C TYR A 178 -6.74 8.38 2.10
N ARG A 179 -6.34 9.13 1.07
CA ARG A 179 -6.63 10.55 0.95
C ARG A 179 -7.10 10.92 -0.45
N GLN A 180 -7.79 12.05 -0.51
CA GLN A 180 -8.27 12.67 -1.72
C GLN A 180 -7.93 14.17 -1.77
N VAL A 181 -7.80 14.72 -2.97
CA VAL A 181 -7.55 16.14 -3.18
C VAL A 181 -8.29 16.65 -4.42
N TYR A 182 -8.94 17.81 -4.30
CA TYR A 182 -9.55 18.51 -5.43
C TYR A 182 -8.64 19.64 -5.91
N LEU A 183 -8.16 19.57 -7.15
CA LEU A 183 -7.21 20.52 -7.72
C LEU A 183 -7.89 21.44 -8.74
N PRO A 184 -8.15 22.72 -8.39
CA PRO A 184 -8.54 23.73 -9.37
C PRO A 184 -7.36 24.09 -10.26
N ASP A 185 -7.63 24.57 -11.47
CA ASP A 185 -6.62 24.80 -12.52
C ASP A 185 -5.45 25.70 -12.10
N SER A 186 -5.72 26.65 -11.19
CA SER A 186 -4.75 27.60 -10.63
C SER A 186 -3.83 27.05 -9.53
N ARG A 187 -4.12 25.86 -8.99
CA ARG A 187 -3.45 25.29 -7.81
C ARG A 187 -2.55 24.09 -8.14
N TRP A 188 -2.30 23.86 -9.42
CA TRP A 188 -1.33 22.86 -9.85
C TRP A 188 -0.66 23.27 -11.16
N ILE A 189 0.56 22.79 -11.37
CA ILE A 189 1.32 23.00 -12.59
C ILE A 189 1.97 21.69 -13.02
N GLU A 190 2.17 21.52 -14.32
CA GLU A 190 2.99 20.44 -14.84
C GLU A 190 4.46 20.75 -14.58
N SER A 191 5.20 19.76 -14.11
CA SER A 191 6.63 19.91 -13.84
C SER A 191 7.50 19.73 -15.09
N GLY A 192 6.92 19.25 -16.20
CA GLY A 192 7.65 18.82 -17.40
C GLY A 192 8.47 17.52 -17.22
N MET A 193 8.51 16.97 -16.00
CA MET A 193 9.16 15.71 -15.70
C MET A 193 8.23 14.53 -16.01
N PHE A 194 8.83 13.42 -16.43
CA PHE A 194 8.13 12.19 -16.77
C PHE A 194 8.73 10.99 -16.06
N THR A 195 7.87 10.14 -15.51
CA THR A 195 8.28 8.91 -14.82
C THR A 195 8.07 7.69 -15.72
N HIS A 196 9.14 6.93 -15.94
CA HIS A 196 9.09 5.67 -16.65
C HIS A 196 8.86 4.51 -15.68
N ASN A 197 7.81 3.72 -15.90
CA ASN A 197 7.51 2.50 -15.16
C ASN A 197 6.62 1.59 -16.01
N PHE A 198 6.73 0.27 -15.85
CA PHE A 198 5.85 -0.71 -16.48
C PHE A 198 4.35 -0.42 -16.25
N LEU A 199 4.00 0.06 -15.05
CA LEU A 199 2.62 0.45 -14.75
C LEU A 199 2.15 1.63 -15.62
N ILE A 200 3.02 2.63 -15.81
CA ILE A 200 2.72 3.79 -16.67
C ILE A 200 2.63 3.37 -18.13
N LEU A 201 3.51 2.47 -18.58
CA LEU A 201 3.46 1.92 -19.92
C LEU A 201 2.12 1.21 -20.16
N ALA A 202 1.69 0.36 -19.22
CA ALA A 202 0.41 -0.34 -19.31
C ALA A 202 -0.78 0.64 -19.39
N GLU A 203 -0.80 1.69 -18.56
CA GLU A 203 -1.85 2.71 -18.61
C GLU A 203 -1.84 3.53 -19.90
N ARG A 204 -0.65 3.82 -20.46
CA ARG A 204 -0.54 4.49 -21.78
C ARG A 204 -1.01 3.59 -22.91
N THR A 205 -0.67 2.30 -22.91
CA THR A 205 -1.19 1.34 -23.88
C THR A 205 -2.71 1.22 -23.77
N ARG A 206 -3.26 1.19 -22.55
CA ARG A 206 -4.71 1.22 -22.32
C ARG A 206 -5.34 2.49 -22.89
N LEU A 207 -4.71 3.65 -22.71
CA LEU A 207 -5.20 4.92 -23.27
C LEU A 207 -5.25 4.88 -24.80
N GLN A 208 -4.19 4.38 -25.45
CA GLN A 208 -4.15 4.23 -26.90
C GLN A 208 -5.24 3.27 -27.41
N MET A 209 -5.45 2.14 -26.73
CA MET A 209 -6.53 1.22 -27.11
C MET A 209 -7.91 1.88 -26.98
N LEU A 210 -8.15 2.62 -25.89
CA LEU A 210 -9.41 3.34 -25.71
C LEU A 210 -9.64 4.40 -26.79
N GLU A 211 -8.59 5.06 -27.28
CA GLU A 211 -8.69 6.01 -28.41
C GLU A 211 -9.02 5.30 -29.74
N ILE A 212 -8.57 4.05 -29.93
CA ILE A 212 -8.87 3.27 -31.15
C ILE A 212 -10.31 2.74 -31.14
N PHE A 213 -10.84 2.35 -29.98
CA PHE A 213 -12.17 1.75 -29.85
C PHE A 213 -13.29 2.77 -29.59
N ARG A 214 -12.96 4.05 -29.47
CA ARG A 214 -13.93 5.14 -29.24
C ARG A 214 -14.36 5.77 -30.55
#